data_AF-A0A952RKY8-F1
#
_entry.id   AF-A0A952RKY8-F1
#
_cell.length_a   1.000
_cell.length_b   1.000
_cell.length_c   1.000
_cell.angle_alpha   90.00
_cell.angle_beta   90.00
_cell.angle_gamma   90.00
#
_symmetry.space_group_name_H-M   'P 1'
#
loop_
_entity.id
_entity.type
_entity.pdbx_description
1 polymer ?
#
loop_
_entity_poly.entity_id
_entity_poly.type
_entity_poly.pdbx_seq_one_letter_code
_entity_poly.pdbx_strand_id
1 'polypeptide(L)'
;MRPFAIDPKSEELFQRGWPELRTLVDDHPHLKDPAKWSQKAFHSYAADIYHVAWPREVAHRFVRIMGMPRKELPLAERLAAIAEQAKVAGPVTEAEARSVLARIVHPESRHPENNVKNLLFLLEAMVGGDVVFDAALSVYEELSDAQLEHDNLHDPLYVADWLGFVLRRLDRAAQEAGRARVAALLGRWGKHSVWRELTRVIGGAPAVLATKSPRAAGIWLHTLHHVDDAKFIVENAHRDNVGSFDIQLAFRGGEPVLEWYAKRLPKLPKERLAGFVEELALVASPKAVEMLRVLHQKKSVSARVAEVLATRGEAPQPSAPAKTLGPEKRFDELSAWIQKALKAARGDAAKEEAALLAAVDRYAEIRSDAGEPPGEFVVQFFMVDGVALEKERPAPLTKLRPKPTDAEWARWTEILQR
;
A
#
# COMPACT_ATOMS: atom_id res chain seq x y z
N MET A 1 20.61 5.78 23.50
CA MET A 1 19.60 4.99 22.76
C MET A 1 20.30 4.43 21.53
N ARG A 2 20.09 3.16 21.15
CA ARG A 2 20.65 2.67 19.87
C ARG A 2 19.93 3.39 18.72
N PRO A 3 20.61 3.77 17.64
CA PRO A 3 19.95 4.36 16.48
C PRO A 3 18.92 3.38 15.92
N PHE A 4 17.78 3.88 15.44
CA PHE A 4 16.78 3.05 14.79
C PHE A 4 17.19 2.73 13.34
N ALA A 5 17.97 3.63 12.71
CA ALA A 5 18.41 3.49 11.35
C ALA A 5 19.87 3.02 11.21
N ILE A 6 20.20 2.45 10.04
CA ILE A 6 21.54 1.87 9.75
C ILE A 6 22.67 2.91 9.69
N ASP A 7 22.32 4.18 9.48
CA ASP A 7 23.27 5.29 9.40
C ASP A 7 22.60 6.61 9.81
N PRO A 8 23.39 7.67 10.11
CA PRO A 8 22.84 8.96 10.55
C PRO A 8 21.93 9.66 9.53
N LYS A 9 22.17 9.50 8.22
CA LYS A 9 21.34 10.10 7.17
C LYS A 9 19.98 9.42 7.12
N SER A 10 19.94 8.09 7.26
CA SER A 10 18.71 7.32 7.36
C SER A 10 17.93 7.66 8.64
N GLU A 11 18.62 7.92 9.76
CA GLU A 11 17.98 8.37 11.01
C GLU A 11 17.31 9.74 10.82
N GLU A 12 17.99 10.68 10.17
CA GLU A 12 17.42 12.00 9.82
C GLU A 12 16.16 11.85 8.96
N LEU A 13 16.14 10.91 8.01
CA LEU A 13 14.96 10.63 7.19
C LEU A 13 13.75 10.19 8.02
N PHE A 14 13.93 9.27 8.98
CA PHE A 14 12.84 8.85 9.87
C PHE A 14 12.36 9.98 10.77
N GLN A 15 13.27 10.79 11.30
CA GLN A 15 12.92 12.00 12.07
C GLN A 15 12.08 12.97 11.23
N ARG A 16 12.38 13.07 9.93
CA ARG A 16 11.62 13.88 8.95
C ARG A 16 10.36 13.19 8.40
N GLY A 17 10.01 12.00 8.90
CA GLY A 17 8.76 11.32 8.58
C GLY A 17 8.83 10.30 7.45
N TRP A 18 10.00 9.76 7.10
CA TRP A 18 10.11 8.62 6.19
C TRP A 18 9.25 7.42 6.67
N PRO A 19 8.55 6.69 5.79
CA PRO A 19 8.54 6.77 4.33
C PRO A 19 7.44 7.70 3.80
N GLU A 20 6.73 8.40 4.67
CA GLU A 20 5.64 9.29 4.25
C GLU A 20 6.16 10.56 3.58
N LEU A 21 7.39 10.96 3.90
CA LEU A 21 8.13 11.98 3.15
C LEU A 21 8.25 11.58 1.67
N ARG A 22 7.91 12.51 0.77
CA ARG A 22 8.10 12.31 -0.67
C ARG A 22 9.44 12.89 -1.10
N THR A 23 10.21 12.12 -1.85
CA THR A 23 11.43 12.61 -2.49
C THR A 23 11.14 12.89 -3.97
N LEU A 24 11.63 14.02 -4.47
CA LEU A 24 11.52 14.37 -5.89
C LEU A 24 12.83 13.97 -6.58
N VAL A 25 12.73 13.12 -7.60
CA VAL A 25 13.87 12.59 -8.35
C VAL A 25 13.82 13.04 -9.82
N ASP A 26 15.00 13.20 -10.41
CA ASP A 26 15.18 13.73 -11.77
C ASP A 26 15.69 12.65 -12.76
N ASP A 27 15.96 11.44 -12.27
CA ASP A 27 16.55 10.31 -13.00
C ASP A 27 15.62 9.08 -13.02
N HIS A 28 14.34 9.29 -13.38
CA HIS A 28 13.35 8.21 -13.40
C HIS A 28 12.89 7.84 -14.83
N PRO A 29 12.73 6.54 -15.17
CA PRO A 29 12.29 6.10 -16.51
C PRO A 29 10.97 6.72 -17.00
N HIS A 30 10.08 7.04 -16.05
CA HIS A 30 8.77 7.62 -16.34
C HIS A 30 8.82 9.11 -16.75
N LEU A 31 9.98 9.76 -16.66
CA LEU A 31 10.18 11.12 -17.17
C LEU A 31 10.20 11.21 -18.70
N LYS A 32 10.23 10.07 -19.41
CA LYS A 32 10.05 10.05 -20.87
C LYS A 32 8.66 10.50 -21.32
N ASP A 33 7.65 10.40 -20.46
CA ASP A 33 6.28 10.82 -20.73
C ASP A 33 5.56 11.23 -19.43
N PRO A 34 5.96 12.36 -18.82
CA PRO A 34 5.51 12.72 -17.47
C PRO A 34 4.01 13.02 -17.41
N ALA A 35 3.41 13.50 -18.50
CA ALA A 35 1.98 13.77 -18.60
C ALA A 35 1.15 12.47 -18.54
N LYS A 36 1.54 11.43 -19.28
CA LYS A 36 0.88 10.12 -19.20
C LYS A 36 0.98 9.53 -17.80
N TRP A 37 2.16 9.63 -17.17
CA TRP A 37 2.38 9.04 -15.87
C TRP A 37 1.70 9.80 -14.72
N SER A 38 1.52 11.12 -14.82
CA SER A 38 0.75 11.88 -13.84
C SER A 38 -0.75 11.55 -13.91
N GLN A 39 -1.30 11.37 -15.12
CA GLN A 39 -2.67 10.89 -15.31
C GLN A 39 -2.85 9.49 -14.74
N LYS A 40 -1.91 8.58 -15.04
CA LYS A 40 -1.94 7.23 -14.50
C LYS A 40 -1.89 7.23 -12.97
N ALA A 41 -1.01 8.02 -12.36
CA ALA A 41 -0.93 8.17 -10.91
C ALA A 41 -2.25 8.67 -10.31
N PHE A 42 -2.91 9.64 -10.95
CA PHE A 42 -4.21 10.16 -10.50
C PHE A 42 -5.34 9.12 -10.54
N HIS A 43 -5.40 8.31 -11.61
CA HIS A 43 -6.47 7.32 -11.81
C HIS A 43 -6.27 6.02 -11.06
N SER A 44 -5.03 5.64 -10.84
CA SER A 44 -4.73 4.44 -10.09
C SER A 44 -4.96 4.70 -8.59
N TYR A 45 -5.43 3.69 -7.85
CA TYR A 45 -5.13 3.60 -6.41
C TYR A 45 -3.60 3.57 -6.15
N ALA A 46 -2.82 3.46 -7.22
CA ALA A 46 -1.39 3.39 -7.26
C ALA A 46 -0.69 4.76 -7.15
N ALA A 47 -1.15 5.55 -6.17
CA ALA A 47 -0.23 6.14 -5.19
C ALA A 47 0.88 5.16 -4.73
N ASP A 48 0.66 3.85 -4.86
CA ASP A 48 1.66 2.79 -4.74
C ASP A 48 2.69 2.71 -5.90
N ILE A 49 2.51 3.35 -7.07
CA ILE A 49 3.56 3.36 -8.13
C ILE A 49 4.81 4.10 -7.63
N TYR A 50 4.59 5.16 -6.85
CA TYR A 50 5.64 6.02 -6.33
C TYR A 50 5.51 6.08 -4.80
N HIS A 51 6.00 5.03 -4.15
CA HIS A 51 5.88 4.90 -2.70
C HIS A 51 6.62 6.01 -1.95
N VAL A 52 7.80 6.41 -2.41
CA VAL A 52 8.59 7.47 -1.78
C VAL A 52 9.23 8.40 -2.81
N ALA A 53 9.89 7.84 -3.82
CA ALA A 53 10.52 8.58 -4.90
C ALA A 53 9.54 8.88 -6.03
N TRP A 54 9.28 10.17 -6.24
CA TRP A 54 8.43 10.68 -7.30
C TRP A 54 9.25 11.38 -8.37
N PRO A 55 9.07 11.06 -9.67
CA PRO A 55 9.68 11.84 -10.73
C PRO A 55 9.17 13.28 -10.65
N ARG A 56 10.09 14.25 -10.57
CA ARG A 56 9.76 15.65 -10.26
C ARG A 56 8.67 16.22 -11.17
N GLU A 57 8.83 16.08 -12.48
CA GLU A 57 7.85 16.57 -13.46
C GLU A 57 6.51 15.83 -13.41
N VAL A 58 6.50 14.55 -13.02
CA VAL A 58 5.24 13.80 -12.80
C VAL A 58 4.52 14.34 -11.58
N ALA A 59 5.25 14.62 -10.50
CA ALA A 59 4.70 15.17 -9.27
C ALA A 59 4.10 16.57 -9.47
N HIS A 60 4.80 17.48 -10.15
CA HIS A 60 4.29 18.81 -10.47
C HIS A 60 2.94 18.74 -11.21
N ARG A 61 2.84 17.87 -12.21
CA ARG A 61 1.61 17.66 -12.99
C ARG A 61 0.51 16.98 -12.17
N PHE A 62 0.86 16.04 -11.30
CA PHE A 62 -0.09 15.38 -10.40
C PHE A 62 -0.76 16.39 -9.45
N VAL A 63 0.02 17.27 -8.81
CA VAL A 63 -0.49 18.33 -7.92
C VAL A 63 -1.50 19.21 -8.64
N ARG A 64 -1.20 19.59 -9.89
CA ARG A 64 -2.08 20.37 -10.76
C ARG A 64 -3.39 19.66 -11.08
N ILE A 65 -3.32 18.37 -11.43
CA ILE A 65 -4.52 17.55 -11.67
C ILE A 65 -5.36 17.46 -10.40
N MET A 66 -4.73 17.26 -9.24
CA MET A 66 -5.42 17.19 -7.95
C MET A 66 -6.13 18.49 -7.60
N GLY A 67 -5.53 19.64 -7.89
CA GLY A 67 -6.15 20.94 -7.67
C GLY A 67 -7.24 21.32 -8.68
N MET A 68 -7.61 20.46 -9.64
CA MET A 68 -8.69 20.77 -10.56
C MET A 68 -10.04 20.82 -9.83
N PRO A 69 -10.92 21.80 -10.12
CA PRO A 69 -12.28 21.79 -9.60
C PRO A 69 -12.99 20.51 -10.02
N ARG A 70 -13.51 19.74 -9.06
CA ARG A 70 -14.47 18.67 -9.36
C ARG A 70 -15.82 19.28 -9.69
N LYS A 71 -15.96 19.78 -10.91
CA LYS A 71 -17.29 19.93 -11.49
C LYS A 71 -17.86 18.54 -11.75
N GLU A 72 -19.17 18.37 -11.61
CA GLU A 72 -19.90 17.18 -12.09
C GLU A 72 -19.89 17.17 -13.62
N LEU A 73 -18.71 17.00 -14.20
CA LEU A 73 -18.54 16.85 -15.64
C LEU A 73 -18.84 15.39 -16.02
N PRO A 74 -19.43 15.17 -17.21
CA PRO A 74 -19.41 13.86 -17.83
C PRO A 74 -18.00 13.27 -17.83
N LEU A 75 -17.89 11.94 -17.66
CA LEU A 75 -16.60 11.27 -17.50
C LEU A 75 -15.61 11.63 -18.62
N ALA A 76 -16.08 11.69 -19.88
CA ALA A 76 -15.24 12.04 -21.03
C ALA A 76 -14.65 13.46 -20.93
N GLU A 77 -15.46 14.44 -20.55
CA GLU A 77 -15.02 15.83 -20.36
C GLU A 77 -14.03 15.95 -19.19
N ARG A 78 -14.29 15.22 -18.10
CA ARG A 78 -13.37 15.15 -16.97
C ARG A 78 -12.01 14.56 -17.36
N LEU A 79 -12.00 13.47 -18.14
CA LEU A 79 -10.77 12.85 -18.62
C LEU A 79 -10.01 13.78 -19.57
N ALA A 80 -10.72 14.50 -20.45
CA ALA A 80 -10.10 15.50 -21.32
C ALA A 80 -9.48 16.65 -20.50
N ALA A 81 -10.19 17.17 -19.50
CA ALA A 81 -9.67 18.23 -18.63
C ALA A 81 -8.43 17.77 -17.85
N ILE A 82 -8.43 16.53 -17.33
CA ILE A 82 -7.25 15.93 -16.68
C ILE A 82 -6.07 15.83 -17.66
N ALA A 83 -6.32 15.40 -18.90
CA ALA A 83 -5.28 15.30 -19.91
C ALA A 83 -4.70 16.66 -20.29
N GLU A 84 -5.53 17.71 -20.39
CA GLU A 84 -5.04 19.09 -20.61
C GLU A 84 -4.24 19.59 -19.42
N GLN A 85 -4.72 19.40 -18.19
CA GLN A 85 -3.99 19.83 -16.99
C GLN A 85 -2.65 19.10 -16.86
N ALA A 86 -2.60 17.83 -17.26
CA ALA A 86 -1.38 17.02 -17.28
C ALA A 86 -0.32 17.57 -18.24
N LYS A 87 -0.66 18.45 -19.20
CA LYS A 87 0.31 19.07 -20.12
C LYS A 87 1.07 20.24 -19.49
N VAL A 88 0.55 20.82 -18.40
CA VAL A 88 1.15 21.98 -17.73
C VAL A 88 2.44 21.58 -17.00
N ALA A 89 3.58 21.99 -17.56
CA ALA A 89 4.93 21.66 -17.09
C ALA A 89 5.46 22.65 -16.05
N GLY A 90 6.59 22.30 -15.42
CA GLY A 90 7.37 23.23 -14.60
C GLY A 90 6.97 23.26 -13.12
N PRO A 91 7.74 23.99 -12.30
CA PRO A 91 7.63 23.95 -10.85
C PRO A 91 6.29 24.45 -10.34
N VAL A 92 5.83 23.89 -9.22
CA VAL A 92 4.66 24.38 -8.48
C VAL A 92 5.10 25.54 -7.60
N THR A 93 4.44 26.69 -7.72
CA THR A 93 4.72 27.88 -6.90
C THR A 93 3.96 27.84 -5.57
N GLU A 94 4.36 28.65 -4.59
CA GLU A 94 3.60 28.79 -3.33
C GLU A 94 2.17 29.27 -3.55
N ALA A 95 1.96 30.23 -4.46
CA ALA A 95 0.64 30.73 -4.81
C ALA A 95 -0.25 29.63 -5.42
N GLU A 96 0.35 28.79 -6.27
CA GLU A 96 -0.31 27.62 -6.84
C GLU A 96 -0.65 26.59 -5.76
N ALA A 97 0.29 26.27 -4.86
CA ALA A 97 0.07 25.36 -3.73
C ALA A 97 -1.08 25.83 -2.82
N ARG A 98 -1.13 27.13 -2.50
CA ARG A 98 -2.23 27.76 -1.75
C ARG A 98 -3.57 27.59 -2.46
N SER A 99 -3.61 27.85 -3.76
CA SER A 99 -4.83 27.67 -4.57
C SER A 99 -5.30 26.22 -4.62
N VAL A 100 -4.37 25.27 -4.74
CA VAL A 100 -4.66 23.82 -4.72
C VAL A 100 -5.23 23.42 -3.36
N LEU A 101 -4.60 23.82 -2.25
CA LEU A 101 -5.07 23.49 -0.91
C LEU A 101 -6.45 24.08 -0.61
N ALA A 102 -6.72 25.32 -1.01
CA ALA A 102 -8.04 25.94 -0.88
C ALA A 102 -9.15 25.11 -1.55
N ARG A 103 -8.86 24.51 -2.72
CA ARG A 103 -9.81 23.65 -3.42
C ARG A 103 -10.00 22.30 -2.74
N ILE A 104 -8.95 21.73 -2.15
CA ILE A 104 -9.02 20.42 -1.48
C ILE A 104 -9.69 20.49 -0.11
N VAL A 105 -9.45 21.58 0.63
CA VAL A 105 -10.09 21.84 1.93
C VAL A 105 -11.54 22.32 1.76
N HIS A 106 -11.99 22.59 0.53
CA HIS A 106 -13.38 22.92 0.27
C HIS A 106 -14.34 21.75 0.61
N PRO A 107 -15.50 21.99 1.25
CA PRO A 107 -16.44 20.94 1.65
C PRO A 107 -16.94 20.03 0.52
N GLU A 108 -16.96 20.52 -0.71
CA GLU A 108 -17.40 19.77 -1.90
C GLU A 108 -16.28 18.92 -2.53
N SER A 109 -15.05 19.02 -2.03
CA SER A 109 -13.92 18.29 -2.61
C SER A 109 -14.03 16.79 -2.35
N ARG A 110 -13.68 15.97 -3.36
CA ARG A 110 -13.74 14.50 -3.27
C ARG A 110 -12.53 13.88 -3.92
N HIS A 111 -11.59 13.35 -3.16
CA HIS A 111 -10.44 12.63 -3.68
C HIS A 111 -10.27 11.31 -2.94
N PRO A 112 -9.71 10.26 -3.57
CA PRO A 112 -9.29 9.09 -2.80
C PRO A 112 -8.33 9.50 -1.67
N GLU A 113 -8.47 8.92 -0.48
CA GLU A 113 -7.67 9.25 0.72
C GLU A 113 -6.16 9.28 0.40
N ASN A 114 -5.65 8.23 -0.24
CA ASN A 114 -4.24 8.13 -0.61
C ASN A 114 -3.78 9.29 -1.51
N ASN A 115 -4.66 9.85 -2.33
CA ASN A 115 -4.31 10.98 -3.18
C ASN A 115 -4.19 12.28 -2.38
N VAL A 116 -5.03 12.49 -1.36
CA VAL A 116 -4.92 13.64 -0.44
C VAL A 116 -3.61 13.57 0.33
N LYS A 117 -3.27 12.39 0.88
CA LYS A 117 -1.98 12.16 1.55
C LYS A 117 -0.79 12.49 0.64
N ASN A 118 -0.76 11.91 -0.56
CA ASN A 118 0.32 12.16 -1.51
C ASN A 118 0.40 13.63 -1.90
N LEU A 119 -0.74 14.28 -2.13
CA LEU A 119 -0.79 15.70 -2.46
C LEU A 119 -0.09 16.54 -1.39
N LEU A 120 -0.44 16.34 -0.11
CA LEU A 120 0.12 17.14 0.99
C LEU A 120 1.63 16.99 1.09
N PHE A 121 2.14 15.76 1.02
CA PHE A 121 3.58 15.51 1.13
C PHE A 121 4.36 15.87 -0.13
N LEU A 122 3.74 15.82 -1.30
CA LEU A 122 4.32 16.37 -2.53
C LEU A 122 4.41 17.89 -2.48
N LEU A 123 3.34 18.56 -2.03
CA LEU A 123 3.36 20.00 -1.84
C LEU A 123 4.42 20.41 -0.82
N GLU A 124 4.52 19.71 0.31
CA GLU A 124 5.58 19.97 1.29
C GLU A 124 6.98 19.81 0.68
N ALA A 125 7.21 18.75 -0.11
CA ALA A 125 8.48 18.53 -0.79
C ALA A 125 8.81 19.60 -1.85
N MET A 126 7.79 20.30 -2.38
CA MET A 126 7.94 21.32 -3.42
C MET A 126 8.08 22.74 -2.85
N VAL A 127 7.28 23.10 -1.84
CA VAL A 127 7.15 24.49 -1.36
C VAL A 127 7.41 24.67 0.13
N GLY A 128 7.71 23.61 0.88
CA GLY A 128 7.97 23.67 2.31
C GLY A 128 6.73 23.36 3.18
N GLY A 129 6.99 22.80 4.36
CA GLY A 129 5.94 22.39 5.30
C GLY A 129 5.23 23.56 5.97
N ASP A 130 5.95 24.66 6.20
CA ASP A 130 5.44 25.91 6.73
C ASP A 130 4.40 26.53 5.78
N VAL A 131 4.69 26.58 4.48
CA VAL A 131 3.77 27.06 3.46
C VAL A 131 2.52 26.18 3.38
N VAL A 132 2.67 24.85 3.37
CA VAL A 132 1.54 23.91 3.32
C VAL A 132 0.66 24.01 4.56
N PHE A 133 1.28 24.06 5.74
CA PHE A 133 0.56 24.15 7.01
C PHE A 133 -0.21 25.46 7.11
N ASP A 134 0.45 26.58 6.83
CA ASP A 134 -0.18 27.91 6.82
C ASP A 134 -1.34 27.99 5.82
N ALA A 135 -1.11 27.56 4.58
CA ALA A 135 -2.10 27.60 3.51
C ALA A 135 -3.36 26.79 3.85
N ALA A 136 -3.21 25.58 4.37
CA ALA A 136 -4.34 24.75 4.76
C ALA A 136 -5.10 25.36 5.95
N LEU A 137 -4.36 25.88 6.95
CA LEU A 137 -4.96 26.44 8.15
C LEU A 137 -5.72 27.73 7.86
N SER A 138 -5.22 28.59 6.96
CA SER A 138 -5.94 29.79 6.52
C SER A 138 -7.28 29.47 5.86
N VAL A 139 -7.38 28.36 5.11
CA VAL A 139 -8.67 27.95 4.53
C VAL A 139 -9.63 27.53 5.63
N TYR A 140 -9.17 26.75 6.61
CA TYR A 140 -9.99 26.43 7.78
C TYR A 140 -10.43 27.69 8.54
N GLU A 141 -9.57 28.70 8.67
CA GLU A 141 -9.90 29.98 9.32
C GLU A 141 -11.07 30.71 8.63
N GLU A 142 -11.28 30.50 7.33
CA GLU A 142 -12.38 31.10 6.56
C GLU A 142 -13.67 30.27 6.58
N LEU A 143 -13.59 28.97 6.93
CA LEU A 143 -14.77 28.09 6.95
C LEU A 143 -15.67 28.32 8.17
N SER A 144 -16.97 28.37 7.92
CA SER A 144 -18.02 28.39 8.95
C SER A 144 -18.32 26.99 9.50
N ASP A 145 -18.90 26.94 10.70
CA ASP A 145 -19.34 25.70 11.34
C ASP A 145 -20.34 24.93 10.47
N ALA A 146 -21.30 25.64 9.86
CA ALA A 146 -22.29 25.06 8.96
C ALA A 146 -21.67 24.37 7.72
N GLN A 147 -20.57 24.91 7.19
CA GLN A 147 -19.83 24.27 6.10
C GLN A 147 -19.12 22.99 6.54
N LEU A 148 -18.75 22.90 7.83
CA LEU A 148 -18.03 21.79 8.45
C LEU A 148 -18.95 20.77 9.15
N GLU A 149 -20.26 21.01 9.15
CA GLU A 149 -21.30 20.05 9.55
C GLU A 149 -21.84 19.23 8.36
N HIS A 150 -21.44 19.56 7.13
CA HIS A 150 -21.90 18.86 5.93
C HIS A 150 -21.60 17.35 6.02
N ASP A 151 -22.56 16.50 5.63
CA ASP A 151 -22.50 15.02 5.74
C ASP A 151 -21.35 14.34 4.97
N ASN A 152 -20.57 15.11 4.21
CA ASN A 152 -19.57 14.58 3.30
C ASN A 152 -18.36 15.53 3.29
N LEU A 153 -17.48 15.38 4.29
CA LEU A 153 -16.26 16.18 4.45
C LEU A 153 -15.02 15.31 4.30
N HIS A 154 -15.02 14.42 3.31
CA HIS A 154 -13.95 13.46 3.12
C HIS A 154 -12.56 14.13 3.09
N ASP A 155 -12.30 15.01 2.11
CA ASP A 155 -10.96 15.59 1.96
C ASP A 155 -10.60 16.61 3.05
N PRO A 156 -11.50 17.51 3.48
CA PRO A 156 -11.22 18.39 4.62
C PRO A 156 -10.94 17.62 5.91
N LEU A 157 -11.50 16.43 6.10
CA LEU A 157 -11.16 15.57 7.23
C LEU A 157 -9.73 15.06 7.12
N TYR A 158 -9.35 14.53 5.94
CA TYR A 158 -8.00 14.00 5.73
C TYR A 158 -6.92 15.09 5.76
N VAL A 159 -7.19 16.28 5.24
CA VAL A 159 -6.23 17.39 5.38
C VAL A 159 -6.05 17.74 6.86
N ALA A 160 -7.13 17.84 7.63
CA ALA A 160 -7.04 18.12 9.07
C ALA A 160 -6.23 17.06 9.83
N ASP A 161 -6.43 15.79 9.50
CA ASP A 161 -5.68 14.67 10.07
C ASP A 161 -4.17 14.80 9.74
N TRP A 162 -3.83 14.89 8.44
CA TRP A 162 -2.44 14.97 7.99
C TRP A 162 -1.70 16.25 8.39
N LEU A 163 -2.40 17.34 8.73
CA LEU A 163 -1.78 18.55 9.26
C LEU A 163 -0.98 18.30 10.53
N GLY A 164 -1.36 17.32 11.36
CA GLY A 164 -0.55 16.96 12.52
C GLY A 164 0.80 16.37 12.15
N PHE A 165 0.91 15.73 10.99
CA PHE A 165 2.18 15.19 10.50
C PHE A 165 3.09 16.29 9.96
N VAL A 166 2.52 17.27 9.24
CA VAL A 166 3.25 18.46 8.78
C VAL A 166 3.71 19.30 9.98
N LEU A 167 2.81 19.59 10.92
CA LEU A 167 3.07 20.40 12.11
C LEU A 167 4.33 19.93 12.86
N ARG A 168 4.43 18.64 13.17
CA ARG A 168 5.56 18.10 13.97
C ARG A 168 6.92 18.20 13.28
N ARG A 169 6.94 18.44 11.98
CA ARG A 169 8.17 18.59 11.18
C ARG A 169 8.56 20.04 10.97
N LEU A 170 7.70 20.98 11.39
CA LEU A 170 8.06 22.39 11.46
C LEU A 170 9.06 22.60 12.60
N ASP A 171 9.77 23.72 12.58
CA ASP A 171 10.56 24.13 13.74
C ASP A 171 9.66 24.37 14.97
N ARG A 172 10.28 24.42 16.15
CA ARG A 172 9.55 24.52 17.42
C ARG A 172 8.68 25.78 17.50
N ALA A 173 9.14 26.92 16.98
CA ALA A 173 8.38 28.17 17.04
C ALA A 173 7.14 28.10 16.14
N ALA A 174 7.29 27.58 14.92
CA ALA A 174 6.19 27.33 14.00
C ALA A 174 5.21 26.28 14.56
N GLN A 175 5.71 25.26 15.28
CA GLN A 175 4.85 24.31 15.99
C GLN A 175 3.98 24.99 17.07
N GLU A 176 4.59 25.81 17.91
CA GLU A 176 3.88 26.52 18.98
C GLU A 176 2.83 27.48 18.40
N ALA A 177 3.20 28.27 17.38
CA ALA A 177 2.27 29.17 16.68
C ALA A 177 1.13 28.41 15.99
N GLY A 178 1.44 27.30 15.31
CA GLY A 178 0.45 26.46 14.64
C GLY A 178 -0.54 25.84 15.63
N ARG A 179 -0.07 25.33 16.78
CA ARG A 179 -0.95 24.80 17.84
C ARG A 179 -1.86 25.88 18.41
N ALA A 180 -1.36 27.11 18.59
CA ALA A 180 -2.17 28.22 19.06
C ALA A 180 -3.29 28.59 18.07
N ARG A 181 -2.99 28.64 16.78
CA ARG A 181 -4.01 28.88 15.73
C ARG A 181 -5.06 27.77 15.69
N VAL A 182 -4.64 26.50 15.74
CA VAL A 182 -5.59 25.37 15.79
C VAL A 182 -6.45 25.42 17.06
N ALA A 183 -5.88 25.77 18.23
CA ALA A 183 -6.65 25.93 19.46
C ALA A 183 -7.71 27.04 19.35
N ALA A 184 -7.38 28.16 18.69
CA ALA A 184 -8.33 29.23 18.42
C ALA A 184 -9.49 28.77 17.52
N LEU A 185 -9.20 27.98 16.47
CA LEU A 185 -10.24 27.36 15.62
C LEU A 185 -11.17 26.44 16.42
N LEU A 186 -10.60 25.59 17.28
CA LEU A 186 -11.39 24.66 18.09
C LEU A 186 -12.27 25.36 19.13
N GLY A 187 -11.90 26.57 19.56
CA GLY A 187 -12.68 27.39 20.50
C GLY A 187 -13.89 28.10 19.88
N ARG A 188 -13.92 28.27 18.55
CA ARG A 188 -15.01 28.94 17.82
C ARG A 188 -16.02 27.99 17.17
N TRP A 189 -15.65 26.73 16.96
CA TRP A 189 -16.45 25.75 16.23
C TRP A 189 -17.24 24.82 17.14
N GLY A 190 -18.35 24.31 16.62
CA GLY A 190 -19.08 23.19 17.18
C GLY A 190 -18.30 21.88 17.08
N LYS A 191 -18.80 20.84 17.75
CA LYS A 191 -18.15 19.52 17.75
C LYS A 191 -18.55 18.70 16.53
N HIS A 192 -17.83 18.88 15.42
CA HIS A 192 -17.99 18.10 14.19
C HIS A 192 -16.76 17.21 13.89
N SER A 193 -16.73 16.54 12.73
CA SER A 193 -15.66 15.58 12.38
C SER A 193 -14.30 16.26 12.20
N VAL A 194 -14.21 17.38 11.49
CA VAL A 194 -12.96 18.15 11.35
C VAL A 194 -12.45 18.68 12.70
N TRP A 195 -13.34 19.19 13.56
CA TRP A 195 -12.99 19.59 14.93
C TRP A 195 -12.34 18.44 15.70
N ARG A 196 -12.86 17.23 15.52
CA ARG A 196 -12.35 16.03 16.17
C ARG A 196 -10.91 15.70 15.75
N GLU A 197 -10.63 15.75 14.45
CA GLU A 197 -9.28 15.44 13.96
C GLU A 197 -8.27 16.51 14.39
N LEU A 198 -8.63 17.79 14.28
CA LEU A 198 -7.76 18.86 14.79
C LEU A 198 -7.52 18.78 16.31
N THR A 199 -8.53 18.36 17.08
CA THR A 199 -8.37 18.10 18.52
C THR A 199 -7.36 16.99 18.80
N ARG A 200 -7.40 15.89 18.01
CA ARG A 200 -6.43 14.79 18.12
C ARG A 200 -5.02 15.24 17.74
N VAL A 201 -4.90 16.02 16.67
CA VAL A 201 -3.63 16.55 16.17
C VAL A 201 -2.89 17.36 17.25
N ILE A 202 -3.59 18.24 17.96
CA ILE A 202 -2.93 19.07 18.99
C ILE A 202 -2.85 18.41 20.36
N GLY A 203 -3.80 17.53 20.70
CA GLY A 203 -3.93 16.94 22.04
C GLY A 203 -3.35 15.52 22.20
N GLY A 204 -2.83 14.91 21.13
CA GLY A 204 -2.13 13.63 21.17
C GLY A 204 -2.97 12.47 21.71
N ALA A 205 -2.32 11.51 22.40
CA ALA A 205 -2.97 10.30 22.91
C ALA A 205 -4.20 10.58 23.81
N PRO A 206 -4.15 11.53 24.78
CA PRO A 206 -5.33 11.86 25.58
C PRO A 206 -6.53 12.32 24.74
N ALA A 207 -6.30 13.17 23.75
CA ALA A 207 -7.36 13.65 22.86
C ALA A 207 -7.92 12.54 21.97
N VAL A 208 -7.07 11.63 21.47
CA VAL A 208 -7.50 10.43 20.74
C VAL A 208 -8.46 9.58 21.58
N LEU A 209 -8.12 9.38 22.87
CA LEU A 209 -8.95 8.60 23.79
C LEU A 209 -10.25 9.31 24.20
N ALA A 210 -10.24 10.65 24.26
CA ALA A 210 -11.41 11.45 24.65
C ALA A 210 -12.41 11.64 23.50
N THR A 211 -11.94 11.67 22.26
CA THR A 211 -12.75 11.95 21.06
C THR A 211 -13.45 10.73 20.46
N LYS A 212 -13.75 9.69 21.26
CA LYS A 212 -14.37 8.45 20.78
C LYS A 212 -15.65 8.73 19.99
N SER A 213 -15.65 8.34 18.71
CA SER A 213 -16.85 8.36 17.87
C SER A 213 -17.68 7.11 18.14
N PRO A 214 -19.01 7.20 18.21
CA PRO A 214 -19.89 6.02 18.26
C PRO A 214 -19.72 5.05 17.08
N ARG A 215 -19.30 5.55 15.90
CA ARG A 215 -18.96 4.75 14.71
C ARG A 215 -17.48 4.36 14.61
N ALA A 216 -16.59 5.02 15.35
CA ALA A 216 -15.14 4.81 15.30
C ALA A 216 -14.56 4.49 16.68
N ALA A 217 -15.00 3.38 17.28
CA ALA A 217 -14.33 2.78 18.43
C ALA A 217 -12.90 2.28 18.12
N GLY A 218 -12.45 2.40 16.86
CA GLY A 218 -11.12 2.01 16.41
C GLY A 218 -10.11 3.15 16.46
N ILE A 219 -8.93 2.85 17.00
CA ILE A 219 -7.71 3.60 16.70
C ILE A 219 -7.22 3.13 15.33
N TRP A 220 -7.09 4.06 14.39
CA TRP A 220 -6.66 3.80 13.01
C TRP A 220 -5.17 4.12 12.84
N LEU A 221 -4.59 3.66 11.73
CA LEU A 221 -3.19 3.93 11.37
C LEU A 221 -2.87 5.43 11.43
N HIS A 222 -3.66 6.26 10.73
CA HIS A 222 -3.44 7.70 10.65
C HIS A 222 -3.52 8.36 12.03
N THR A 223 -4.42 7.91 12.91
CA THR A 223 -4.48 8.43 14.29
C THR A 223 -3.17 8.22 15.04
N LEU A 224 -2.53 7.05 14.88
CA LEU A 224 -1.22 6.77 15.46
C LEU A 224 -0.12 7.62 14.83
N HIS A 225 -0.33 8.09 13.60
CA HIS A 225 0.60 9.01 12.97
C HIS A 225 0.71 10.33 13.69
N HIS A 226 -0.28 10.85 14.42
CA HIS A 226 -0.18 12.18 15.06
C HIS A 226 0.25 12.13 16.52
N VAL A 227 0.23 10.95 17.13
CA VAL A 227 0.61 10.75 18.53
C VAL A 227 2.13 10.64 18.66
N ASP A 228 2.70 11.42 19.58
CA ASP A 228 4.11 11.34 20.01
C ASP A 228 4.21 10.66 21.38
N ASP A 229 3.71 9.43 21.45
CA ASP A 229 3.71 8.60 22.66
C ASP A 229 4.00 7.17 22.22
N ALA A 230 5.25 6.75 22.44
CA ALA A 230 5.74 5.43 22.08
C ALA A 230 4.91 4.31 22.74
N LYS A 231 4.52 4.49 24.01
CA LYS A 231 3.72 3.49 24.74
C LYS A 231 2.35 3.36 24.10
N PHE A 232 1.69 4.50 23.82
CA PHE A 232 0.40 4.50 23.12
C PHE A 232 0.49 3.83 21.75
N ILE A 233 1.56 4.08 20.99
CA ILE A 233 1.78 3.45 19.68
C ILE A 233 1.90 1.93 19.86
N VAL A 234 2.74 1.43 20.78
CA VAL A 234 2.91 -0.01 21.02
C VAL A 234 1.58 -0.68 21.41
N GLU A 235 0.82 -0.04 22.31
CA GLU A 235 -0.48 -0.54 22.78
C GLU A 235 -1.55 -0.59 21.69
N ASN A 236 -1.36 0.08 20.55
CA ASN A 236 -2.42 0.23 19.57
C ASN A 236 -2.02 -0.14 18.13
N ALA A 237 -0.73 -0.25 17.82
CA ALA A 237 -0.23 -0.64 16.50
C ALA A 237 -0.73 -2.02 16.07
N HIS A 238 -1.11 -2.86 17.03
CA HIS A 238 -1.55 -4.23 16.77
C HIS A 238 -3.04 -4.39 16.41
N ARG A 239 -3.83 -3.31 16.44
CA ARG A 239 -5.27 -3.36 16.18
C ARG A 239 -5.57 -3.65 14.71
N ASP A 240 -6.68 -4.32 14.45
CA ASP A 240 -7.09 -4.70 13.09
C ASP A 240 -7.23 -3.49 12.15
N ASN A 241 -7.71 -2.36 12.68
CA ASN A 241 -7.90 -1.10 11.96
C ASN A 241 -6.60 -0.33 11.69
N VAL A 242 -5.48 -0.74 12.29
CA VAL A 242 -4.16 -0.22 11.92
C VAL A 242 -3.66 -0.92 10.66
N GLY A 243 -4.00 -2.21 10.48
CA GLY A 243 -4.12 -2.94 9.21
C GLY A 243 -2.86 -3.12 8.36
N SER A 244 -2.11 -2.05 8.12
CA SER A 244 -0.92 -1.96 7.31
C SER A 244 0.36 -1.88 8.13
N PHE A 245 1.42 -2.36 7.50
CA PHE A 245 2.79 -2.18 7.95
C PHE A 245 3.19 -0.74 7.68
N ASP A 246 3.83 -0.14 8.68
CA ASP A 246 4.25 1.25 8.62
C ASP A 246 5.52 1.43 9.44
N ILE A 247 6.65 1.56 8.75
CA ILE A 247 7.93 1.65 9.44
C ILE A 247 8.08 2.94 10.27
N GLN A 248 7.29 3.98 10.02
CA GLN A 248 7.28 5.19 10.83
C GLN A 248 6.60 4.99 12.19
N LEU A 249 5.69 4.01 12.30
CA LEU A 249 5.21 3.56 13.61
C LEU A 249 6.26 2.73 14.34
N ALA A 250 7.05 1.91 13.62
CA ALA A 250 8.16 1.18 14.22
C ALA A 250 9.28 2.11 14.70
N PHE A 251 9.58 3.18 13.97
CA PHE A 251 10.54 4.20 14.39
C PHE A 251 10.17 4.80 15.76
N ARG A 252 8.88 5.11 15.96
CA ARG A 252 8.39 5.73 17.19
C ARG A 252 8.07 4.74 18.31
N GLY A 253 7.58 3.55 17.98
CA GLY A 253 7.20 2.51 18.95
C GLY A 253 8.33 1.51 19.26
N GLY A 254 9.41 1.53 18.48
CA GLY A 254 10.57 0.66 18.64
C GLY A 254 10.33 -0.81 18.26
N GLU A 255 11.19 -1.68 18.81
CA GLU A 255 11.20 -3.13 18.56
C GLU A 255 9.84 -3.83 18.77
N PRO A 256 9.02 -3.50 19.80
CA PRO A 256 7.73 -4.16 19.99
C PRO A 256 6.77 -4.03 18.80
N VAL A 257 6.84 -2.92 18.05
CA VAL A 257 6.04 -2.73 16.83
C VAL A 257 6.57 -3.64 15.71
N LEU A 258 7.90 -3.74 15.55
CA LEU A 258 8.53 -4.65 14.58
C LEU A 258 8.19 -6.12 14.88
N GLU A 259 8.18 -6.53 16.15
CA GLU A 259 7.78 -7.88 16.55
C GLU A 259 6.36 -8.22 16.13
N TRP A 260 5.44 -7.25 16.23
CA TRP A 260 4.07 -7.44 15.76
C TRP A 260 4.01 -7.53 14.24
N TYR A 261 4.70 -6.64 13.53
CA TYR A 261 4.80 -6.69 12.07
C TYR A 261 5.36 -8.04 11.59
N ALA A 262 6.42 -8.56 12.22
CA ALA A 262 7.00 -9.86 11.89
C ALA A 262 5.97 -10.99 11.90
N LYS A 263 5.01 -10.99 12.84
CA LYS A 263 3.94 -12.00 12.93
C LYS A 263 2.95 -11.94 11.75
N ARG A 264 2.73 -10.75 11.18
CA ARG A 264 1.82 -10.56 10.04
C ARG A 264 2.51 -10.72 8.69
N LEU A 265 3.83 -10.65 8.66
CA LEU A 265 4.65 -10.61 7.45
C LEU A 265 4.32 -11.74 6.45
N PRO A 266 4.07 -13.00 6.87
CA PRO A 266 3.73 -14.07 5.93
C PRO A 266 2.42 -13.86 5.17
N LYS A 267 1.51 -13.02 5.70
CA LYS A 267 0.18 -12.72 5.16
C LYS A 267 0.15 -11.45 4.31
N LEU A 268 1.29 -10.77 4.12
CA LEU A 268 1.34 -9.59 3.27
C LEU A 268 1.01 -9.95 1.82
N PRO A 269 0.17 -9.15 1.15
CA PRO A 269 -0.13 -9.38 -0.25
C PRO A 269 1.11 -9.01 -1.11
N LYS A 270 1.25 -9.67 -2.26
CA LYS A 270 2.46 -9.66 -3.09
C LYS A 270 2.86 -8.25 -3.51
N GLU A 271 1.88 -7.42 -3.82
CA GLU A 271 2.01 -6.03 -4.25
C GLU A 271 2.66 -5.11 -3.21
N ARG A 272 2.61 -5.47 -1.91
CA ARG A 272 3.20 -4.67 -0.83
C ARG A 272 4.63 -5.07 -0.49
N LEU A 273 5.10 -6.23 -0.97
CA LEU A 273 6.38 -6.79 -0.54
C LEU A 273 7.57 -5.90 -0.92
N ALA A 274 7.57 -5.34 -2.13
CA ALA A 274 8.69 -4.54 -2.62
C ALA A 274 8.89 -3.26 -1.79
N GLY A 275 7.82 -2.49 -1.58
CA GLY A 275 7.86 -1.28 -0.74
C GLY A 275 8.34 -1.60 0.68
N PHE A 276 7.89 -2.73 1.23
CA PHE A 276 8.29 -3.13 2.58
C PHE A 276 9.77 -3.56 2.69
N VAL A 277 10.36 -4.12 1.63
CA VAL A 277 11.81 -4.39 1.59
C VAL A 277 12.61 -3.09 1.65
N GLU A 278 12.20 -2.07 0.90
CA GLU A 278 12.87 -0.76 0.92
C GLU A 278 12.73 -0.08 2.29
N GLU A 279 11.57 -0.17 2.93
CA GLU A 279 11.35 0.36 4.27
C GLU A 279 12.26 -0.32 5.32
N LEU A 280 12.38 -1.65 5.29
CA LEU A 280 13.25 -2.40 6.21
C LEU A 280 14.74 -2.24 5.93
N ALA A 281 15.12 -1.91 4.70
CA ALA A 281 16.52 -1.76 4.30
C ALA A 281 17.26 -0.75 5.18
N LEU A 282 16.57 0.30 5.61
CA LEU A 282 17.14 1.40 6.39
C LEU A 282 17.12 1.18 7.90
N VAL A 283 16.56 0.08 8.40
CA VAL A 283 16.28 -0.13 9.84
C VAL A 283 17.38 -0.94 10.51
N ALA A 284 18.07 -0.35 11.50
CA ALA A 284 19.11 -0.95 12.34
C ALA A 284 18.58 -1.83 13.48
N SER A 285 17.56 -2.63 13.19
CA SER A 285 17.01 -3.60 14.14
C SER A 285 17.42 -5.03 13.75
N PRO A 286 17.83 -5.89 14.70
CA PRO A 286 17.96 -7.33 14.47
C PRO A 286 16.66 -7.96 13.98
N LYS A 287 15.49 -7.49 14.46
CA LYS A 287 14.19 -7.94 13.97
C LYS A 287 13.96 -7.55 12.52
N ALA A 288 14.40 -6.38 12.08
CA ALA A 288 14.32 -5.99 10.68
C ALA A 288 15.13 -6.96 9.78
N VAL A 289 16.31 -7.40 10.22
CA VAL A 289 17.11 -8.42 9.51
C VAL A 289 16.38 -9.76 9.46
N GLU A 290 15.77 -10.21 10.56
CA GLU A 290 14.95 -11.43 10.59
C GLU A 290 13.77 -11.35 9.61
N MET A 291 13.07 -10.21 9.59
CA MET A 291 11.96 -9.96 8.68
C MET A 291 12.42 -9.96 7.22
N LEU A 292 13.57 -9.35 6.90
CA LEU A 292 14.19 -9.44 5.58
C LEU A 292 14.47 -10.91 5.22
N ARG A 293 15.02 -11.73 6.11
CA ARG A 293 15.24 -13.16 5.85
C ARG A 293 13.93 -13.93 5.55
N VAL A 294 12.82 -13.60 6.21
CA VAL A 294 11.50 -14.17 5.88
C VAL A 294 11.05 -13.72 4.48
N LEU A 295 11.25 -12.45 4.12
CA LEU A 295 10.94 -11.94 2.78
C LEU A 295 11.81 -12.55 1.69
N HIS A 296 13.05 -12.92 2.00
CA HIS A 296 13.96 -13.57 1.04
C HIS A 296 13.38 -14.89 0.48
N GLN A 297 12.52 -15.57 1.25
CA GLN A 297 11.81 -16.78 0.84
C GLN A 297 10.72 -16.52 -0.20
N LYS A 298 10.36 -15.26 -0.46
CA LYS A 298 9.35 -14.88 -1.45
C LYS A 298 10.03 -14.59 -2.79
N LYS A 299 9.78 -15.45 -3.79
CA LYS A 299 10.37 -15.35 -5.15
C LYS A 299 10.31 -13.94 -5.75
N SER A 300 9.23 -13.19 -5.53
CA SER A 300 9.03 -11.86 -6.12
C SER A 300 9.95 -10.77 -5.58
N VAL A 301 10.55 -10.94 -4.40
CA VAL A 301 11.44 -9.93 -3.80
C VAL A 301 12.79 -10.50 -3.35
N SER A 302 13.01 -11.81 -3.53
CA SER A 302 14.20 -12.53 -3.05
C SER A 302 15.52 -11.89 -3.48
N ALA A 303 15.65 -11.52 -4.77
CA ALA A 303 16.86 -10.88 -5.30
C ALA A 303 17.14 -9.53 -4.64
N ARG A 304 16.11 -8.67 -4.49
CA ARG A 304 16.25 -7.37 -3.85
C ARG A 304 16.61 -7.50 -2.37
N VAL A 305 16.01 -8.46 -1.67
CA VAL A 305 16.35 -8.74 -0.27
C VAL A 305 17.80 -9.21 -0.13
N ALA A 306 18.29 -10.04 -1.04
CA ALA A 306 19.68 -10.50 -1.02
C ALA A 306 20.67 -9.32 -1.17
N GLU A 307 20.37 -8.38 -2.06
CA GLU A 307 21.14 -7.15 -2.24
C GLU A 307 21.16 -6.28 -0.97
N VAL A 308 19.98 -6.09 -0.35
CA VAL A 308 19.86 -5.33 0.91
C VAL A 308 20.64 -6.00 2.04
N LEU A 309 20.52 -7.32 2.21
CA LEU A 309 21.26 -8.06 3.24
C LEU A 309 22.78 -7.98 3.00
N ALA A 310 23.23 -8.18 1.75
CA ALA A 310 24.64 -8.06 1.39
C ALA A 310 25.21 -6.66 1.70
N THR A 311 24.45 -5.60 1.41
CA THR A 311 24.83 -4.20 1.73
C THR A 311 25.00 -3.99 3.24
N ARG A 312 24.26 -4.76 4.05
CA ARG A 312 24.34 -4.72 5.52
C ARG A 312 25.43 -5.62 6.09
N GLY A 313 26.24 -6.29 5.26
CA GLY A 313 27.20 -7.29 5.71
C GLY A 313 26.54 -8.56 6.27
N GLU A 314 25.26 -8.76 5.97
CA GLU A 314 24.49 -9.93 6.39
C GLU A 314 24.50 -10.96 5.26
N ALA A 315 24.92 -12.19 5.56
CA ALA A 315 24.74 -13.27 4.60
C ALA A 315 23.23 -13.54 4.45
N PRO A 316 22.69 -13.61 3.22
CA PRO A 316 21.37 -14.18 3.03
C PRO A 316 21.44 -15.60 3.60
N GLN A 317 20.63 -15.88 4.63
CA GLN A 317 20.50 -17.27 5.06
C GLN A 317 20.01 -18.06 3.85
N PRO A 318 20.65 -19.19 3.49
CA PRO A 318 20.10 -20.06 2.48
C PRO A 318 18.66 -20.30 2.88
N SER A 319 17.72 -20.04 1.96
CA SER A 319 16.31 -20.18 2.23
C SER A 319 16.12 -21.54 2.89
N ALA A 320 15.71 -21.55 4.17
CA ALA A 320 15.27 -22.79 4.80
C ALA A 320 14.31 -23.43 3.80
N PRO A 321 14.53 -24.69 3.38
CA PRO A 321 13.76 -25.30 2.30
C PRO A 321 12.30 -25.03 2.62
N ALA A 322 11.67 -24.19 1.78
CA ALA A 322 10.38 -23.60 2.07
C ALA A 322 9.47 -24.74 2.49
N LYS A 323 9.04 -24.81 3.76
CA LYS A 323 8.45 -26.01 4.39
C LYS A 323 7.62 -26.75 3.35
N THR A 324 8.26 -27.71 2.69
CA THR A 324 7.75 -28.16 1.39
C THR A 324 6.49 -28.87 1.78
N LEU A 325 5.36 -28.41 1.24
CA LEU A 325 4.17 -29.24 1.30
C LEU A 325 4.63 -30.58 0.71
N GLY A 326 4.48 -31.65 1.50
CA GLY A 326 4.78 -32.97 1.00
C GLY A 326 4.07 -33.14 -0.35
N PRO A 327 4.64 -33.88 -1.31
CA PRO A 327 4.12 -33.99 -2.67
C PRO A 327 2.61 -34.19 -2.72
N GLU A 328 2.09 -35.03 -1.82
CA GLU A 328 0.68 -35.31 -1.60
C GLU A 328 -0.21 -34.07 -1.43
N LYS A 329 0.20 -33.13 -0.59
CA LYS A 329 -0.58 -31.90 -0.38
C LYS A 329 -0.47 -30.94 -1.57
N ARG A 330 0.64 -30.96 -2.31
CA ARG A 330 0.77 -30.19 -3.57
C ARG A 330 -0.15 -30.75 -4.66
N PHE A 331 -0.31 -32.07 -4.74
CA PHE A 331 -1.27 -32.70 -5.65
C PHE A 331 -2.74 -32.37 -5.31
N ASP A 332 -3.07 -32.27 -4.01
CA ASP A 332 -4.40 -31.83 -3.58
C ASP A 332 -4.69 -30.37 -3.99
N GLU A 333 -3.69 -29.48 -3.82
CA GLU A 333 -3.78 -28.09 -4.25
C GLU A 333 -3.87 -27.96 -5.79
N LEU A 334 -3.09 -28.75 -6.52
CA LEU A 334 -3.17 -28.83 -7.99
C LEU A 334 -4.55 -29.29 -8.45
N SER A 335 -5.10 -30.33 -7.81
CA SER A 335 -6.44 -30.87 -8.08
C SER A 335 -7.54 -29.82 -7.91
N ALA A 336 -7.48 -29.03 -6.83
CA ALA A 336 -8.43 -27.96 -6.58
C ALA A 336 -8.26 -26.80 -7.58
N TRP A 337 -7.01 -26.45 -7.90
CA TRP A 337 -6.69 -25.39 -8.84
C TRP A 337 -7.20 -25.70 -10.25
N ILE A 338 -6.93 -26.89 -10.80
CA ILE A 338 -7.33 -27.24 -12.17
C ILE A 338 -8.85 -27.31 -12.33
N GLN A 339 -9.57 -27.79 -11.31
CA GLN A 339 -11.04 -27.77 -11.30
C GLN A 339 -11.59 -26.35 -11.41
N LYS A 340 -11.00 -25.41 -10.65
CA LYS A 340 -11.40 -24.00 -10.70
C LYS A 340 -11.05 -23.37 -12.04
N ALA A 341 -9.85 -23.64 -12.57
CA ALA A 341 -9.38 -23.09 -13.83
C ALA A 341 -10.25 -23.55 -15.01
N LEU A 342 -10.51 -24.85 -15.13
CA LEU A 342 -11.35 -25.39 -16.21
C LEU A 342 -12.81 -24.97 -16.09
N LYS A 343 -13.35 -24.83 -14.87
CA LYS A 343 -14.70 -24.29 -14.69
C LYS A 343 -14.81 -22.86 -15.24
N ALA A 344 -13.77 -22.05 -15.09
CA ALA A 344 -13.73 -20.68 -15.59
C ALA A 344 -13.43 -20.60 -17.11
N ALA A 345 -12.68 -21.55 -17.64
CA ALA A 345 -12.31 -21.62 -19.05
C ALA A 345 -13.35 -22.34 -19.93
N ARG A 346 -14.36 -22.98 -19.33
CA ARG A 346 -15.25 -23.91 -20.03
C ARG A 346 -15.92 -23.30 -21.26
N GLY A 347 -15.79 -23.98 -22.40
CA GLY A 347 -16.32 -23.54 -23.69
C GLY A 347 -15.35 -22.69 -24.51
N ASP A 348 -14.18 -22.36 -23.97
CA ASP A 348 -13.09 -21.68 -24.67
C ASP A 348 -11.89 -22.64 -24.79
N ALA A 349 -11.77 -23.28 -25.96
CA ALA A 349 -10.79 -24.34 -26.18
C ALA A 349 -9.34 -23.91 -25.92
N ALA A 350 -8.98 -22.67 -26.27
CA ALA A 350 -7.63 -22.15 -26.07
C ALA A 350 -7.30 -21.95 -24.58
N LYS A 351 -8.28 -21.48 -23.79
CA LYS A 351 -8.11 -21.32 -22.34
C LYS A 351 -8.10 -22.65 -21.61
N GLU A 352 -8.89 -23.63 -22.07
CA GLU A 352 -8.87 -24.98 -21.52
C GLU A 352 -7.52 -25.67 -21.78
N GLU A 353 -6.99 -25.58 -22.99
CA GLU A 353 -5.67 -26.12 -23.35
C GLU A 353 -4.57 -25.47 -22.52
N ALA A 354 -4.55 -24.15 -22.42
CA ALA A 354 -3.56 -23.44 -21.59
C ALA A 354 -3.65 -23.85 -20.11
N ALA A 355 -4.85 -24.06 -19.57
CA ALA A 355 -5.04 -24.49 -18.19
C ALA A 355 -4.54 -25.93 -17.96
N LEU A 356 -4.78 -26.84 -18.90
CA LEU A 356 -4.33 -28.23 -18.84
C LEU A 356 -2.81 -28.32 -18.95
N LEU A 357 -2.18 -27.64 -19.92
CA LEU A 357 -0.73 -27.62 -20.06
C LEU A 357 -0.04 -27.07 -18.79
N ALA A 358 -0.55 -25.98 -18.24
CA ALA A 358 -0.06 -25.46 -16.96
C ALA A 358 -0.28 -26.41 -15.78
N ALA A 359 -1.29 -27.30 -15.85
CA ALA A 359 -1.50 -28.35 -14.85
C ALA A 359 -0.46 -29.47 -15.00
N VAL A 360 -0.16 -29.87 -16.23
CA VAL A 360 0.89 -30.86 -16.54
C VAL A 360 2.26 -30.38 -16.08
N ASP A 361 2.62 -29.13 -16.36
CA ASP A 361 3.89 -28.55 -15.90
C ASP A 361 4.01 -28.60 -14.37
N ARG A 362 2.94 -28.23 -13.66
CA ARG A 362 2.90 -28.28 -12.19
C ARG A 362 2.94 -29.71 -11.66
N TYR A 363 2.30 -30.65 -12.34
CA TYR A 363 2.35 -32.07 -11.98
C TYR A 363 3.78 -32.61 -12.11
N ALA A 364 4.42 -32.34 -13.25
CA ALA A 364 5.80 -32.70 -13.54
C ALA A 364 6.77 -32.11 -12.52
N GLU A 365 6.59 -30.85 -12.13
CA GLU A 365 7.36 -30.20 -11.07
C GLU A 365 7.21 -30.94 -9.74
N ILE A 366 5.98 -31.26 -9.33
CA ILE A 366 5.72 -31.97 -8.06
C ILE A 366 6.37 -33.36 -8.05
N ARG A 367 6.28 -34.13 -9.15
CA ARG A 367 6.91 -35.45 -9.26
C ARG A 367 8.43 -35.37 -9.29
N SER A 368 8.98 -34.47 -10.10
CA SER A 368 10.43 -34.26 -10.19
C SER A 368 11.01 -33.90 -8.81
N ASP A 369 10.33 -33.04 -8.06
CA ASP A 369 10.73 -32.67 -6.69
C ASP A 369 10.66 -33.83 -5.70
N ALA A 370 9.84 -34.85 -5.99
CA ALA A 370 9.74 -36.08 -5.22
C ALA A 370 10.72 -37.18 -5.66
N GLY A 371 11.55 -36.92 -6.68
CA GLY A 371 12.48 -37.91 -7.25
C GLY A 371 11.84 -38.88 -8.24
N GLU A 372 10.67 -38.54 -8.76
CA GLU A 372 9.85 -39.40 -9.62
C GLU A 372 9.88 -38.93 -11.09
N PRO A 373 9.68 -39.82 -12.07
CA PRO A 373 9.61 -39.43 -13.47
C PRO A 373 8.50 -38.39 -13.73
N PRO A 374 8.80 -37.22 -14.31
CA PRO A 374 7.84 -36.09 -14.38
C PRO A 374 6.64 -36.32 -15.30
N GLY A 375 6.78 -37.15 -16.34
CA GLY A 375 5.73 -37.42 -17.33
C GLY A 375 4.88 -38.67 -17.07
N GLU A 376 5.22 -39.46 -16.05
CA GLU A 376 4.47 -40.68 -15.77
C GLU A 376 3.14 -40.39 -15.08
N PHE A 377 2.11 -41.13 -15.47
CA PHE A 377 0.78 -41.09 -14.87
C PHE A 377 0.01 -39.77 -14.98
N VAL A 378 0.39 -38.85 -15.89
CA VAL A 378 -0.31 -37.57 -16.10
C VAL A 378 -1.81 -37.78 -16.38
N VAL A 379 -2.15 -38.62 -17.36
CA VAL A 379 -3.54 -38.90 -17.72
C VAL A 379 -4.28 -39.60 -16.57
N GLN A 380 -3.63 -40.54 -15.90
CA GLN A 380 -4.17 -41.29 -14.76
C GLN A 380 -4.53 -40.36 -13.61
N PHE A 381 -3.60 -39.45 -13.25
CA PHE A 381 -3.79 -38.46 -12.21
C PHE A 381 -4.96 -37.53 -12.53
N PHE A 382 -5.04 -36.98 -13.74
CA PHE A 382 -6.08 -35.99 -14.06
C PHE A 382 -7.45 -36.60 -14.36
N MET A 383 -7.52 -37.78 -14.98
CA MET A 383 -8.76 -38.29 -15.62
C MET A 383 -9.25 -39.64 -15.10
N VAL A 384 -8.38 -40.53 -14.60
CA VAL A 384 -8.75 -41.93 -14.35
C VAL A 384 -9.02 -42.15 -12.86
N ASP A 385 -7.98 -42.39 -12.09
CA ASP A 385 -8.05 -42.83 -10.69
C ASP A 385 -7.41 -41.83 -9.71
N GLY A 386 -6.80 -40.75 -10.23
CA GLY A 386 -6.16 -39.70 -9.45
C GLY A 386 -4.99 -40.17 -8.59
N VAL A 387 -4.38 -41.30 -8.96
CA VAL A 387 -3.16 -41.77 -8.30
C VAL A 387 -2.06 -40.72 -8.47
N ALA A 388 -1.51 -40.26 -7.33
CA ALA A 388 -0.33 -39.41 -7.34
C ALA A 388 0.93 -40.22 -6.98
N LEU A 389 1.38 -40.22 -5.71
CA LEU A 389 2.54 -41.00 -5.29
C LEU A 389 2.18 -42.09 -4.28
N GLU A 390 1.54 -41.72 -3.18
CA GLU A 390 1.31 -42.64 -2.04
C GLU A 390 -0.17 -42.95 -1.84
N LYS A 391 -1.06 -42.07 -2.32
CA LYS A 391 -2.49 -42.13 -2.01
C LYS A 391 -3.35 -42.03 -3.27
N GLU A 392 -4.32 -42.94 -3.36
CA GLU A 392 -5.44 -42.83 -4.30
C GLU A 392 -6.33 -41.63 -3.93
N ARG A 393 -6.67 -40.80 -4.92
CA ARG A 393 -7.63 -39.71 -4.75
C ARG A 393 -8.52 -39.65 -5.99
N PRO A 394 -9.78 -39.23 -5.90
CA PRO A 394 -10.58 -39.18 -7.12
C PRO A 394 -10.01 -38.15 -8.10
N ALA A 395 -9.81 -38.57 -9.35
CA ALA A 395 -9.27 -37.77 -10.44
C ALA A 395 -9.98 -36.40 -10.54
N PRO A 396 -9.23 -35.29 -10.58
CA PRO A 396 -9.78 -33.95 -10.46
C PRO A 396 -10.80 -33.62 -11.56
N LEU A 397 -10.64 -34.14 -12.79
CA LEU A 397 -11.57 -33.85 -13.88
C LEU A 397 -12.92 -34.57 -13.73
N THR A 398 -12.97 -35.70 -13.01
CA THR A 398 -14.23 -36.42 -12.71
C THR A 398 -15.11 -35.67 -11.69
N LYS A 399 -14.50 -34.79 -10.90
CA LYS A 399 -15.17 -33.95 -9.89
C LYS A 399 -15.79 -32.68 -10.46
N LEU A 400 -15.53 -32.33 -11.72
CA LEU A 400 -16.09 -31.13 -12.33
C LEU A 400 -17.62 -31.17 -12.39
N ARG A 401 -18.24 -30.00 -12.16
CA ARG A 401 -19.70 -29.80 -12.23
C ARG A 401 -20.02 -28.53 -13.04
N PRO A 402 -20.84 -28.61 -14.12
CA PRO A 402 -21.46 -29.84 -14.65
C PRO A 402 -20.42 -30.86 -15.13
N LYS A 403 -20.80 -32.14 -15.27
CA LYS A 403 -19.87 -33.17 -15.75
C LYS A 403 -19.37 -32.79 -17.16
N PRO A 404 -18.12 -33.09 -17.51
CA PRO A 404 -17.64 -32.92 -18.88
C PRO A 404 -18.46 -33.76 -19.85
N THR A 405 -18.69 -33.23 -21.04
CA THR A 405 -19.25 -33.95 -22.19
C THR A 405 -18.20 -34.89 -22.78
N ASP A 406 -18.62 -35.91 -23.54
CA ASP A 406 -17.69 -36.84 -24.21
C ASP A 406 -16.70 -36.11 -25.14
N ALA A 407 -17.14 -35.03 -25.79
CA ALA A 407 -16.31 -34.22 -26.65
C ALA A 407 -15.27 -33.39 -25.86
N GLU A 408 -15.64 -32.83 -24.70
CA GLU A 408 -14.68 -32.21 -23.79
C GLU A 408 -13.68 -33.25 -23.26
N TRP A 409 -14.16 -34.44 -22.90
CA TRP A 409 -13.35 -35.52 -22.36
C TRP A 409 -12.31 -36.03 -23.38
N ALA A 410 -12.72 -36.26 -24.63
CA ALA A 410 -11.82 -36.68 -25.70
C ALA A 410 -10.73 -35.62 -25.96
N ARG A 411 -11.12 -34.34 -26.07
CA ARG A 411 -10.18 -33.23 -26.30
C ARG A 411 -9.19 -33.06 -25.15
N TRP A 412 -9.65 -33.10 -23.90
CA TRP A 412 -8.76 -32.96 -22.75
C TRP A 412 -7.81 -34.16 -22.61
N THR A 413 -8.27 -35.37 -22.95
CA THR A 413 -7.42 -36.55 -23.04
C THR A 413 -6.29 -36.34 -24.04
N GLU A 414 -6.59 -35.86 -25.24
CA GLU A 414 -5.58 -35.60 -26.27
C GLU A 414 -4.53 -34.60 -25.80
N ILE A 415 -4.95 -33.50 -25.15
CA ILE A 415 -4.03 -32.48 -24.62
C ILE A 415 -3.11 -33.07 -23.54
N LEU A 416 -3.64 -33.91 -22.65
CA LEU A 416 -2.88 -34.54 -21.56
C LEU A 416 -1.96 -35.68 -22.02
N GLN A 417 -2.11 -36.17 -23.26
CA GLN A 417 -1.25 -37.18 -23.88
C GLN A 417 -0.08 -36.60 -24.68
N ARG A 418 -0.08 -35.29 -24.93
CA ARG A 418 1.03 -34.57 -25.56
C ARG A 418 2.13 -34.33 -24.53
#